data_AF-A0A7C5TJ24-F1
#
_entry.id   AF-A0A7C5TJ24-F1
#
_cell.length_a   1.000
_cell.length_b   1.000
_cell.length_c   1.000
_cell.angle_alpha   90.00
_cell.angle_beta   90.00
_cell.angle_gamma   90.00
#
_symmetry.space_group_name_H-M   'P 1'
#
loop_
_entity.id
_entity.type
_entity.pdbx_description
1 polymer ?
#
loop_
_entity_poly.entity_id
_entity_poly.type
_entity_poly.pdbx_seq_one_letter_code
_entity_poly.pdbx_strand_id
1 'polypeptide(L)'
;MSSASTKASDKLERALKYLLLTGPLSSYKLALEADIPFATAWRVLKVFSTKGYVLKEGKTFKITPKGVIALYRSCSDRATKIKALEALKEAWGYEGGVDDLRELLDWLLSEAEDLGLDLDGLCFNRPEALAGFLYRFAEAMPEGARRVVAYFLVSLLPSIVLNGSCKGILSLDERGRPCWIAVRCPKHGYRLNFACDEIPKVAAFGSEAPGR
;
A
#
# COMPACT_ATOMS: atom_id res chain seq x y z
N MET A 1 -20.78 -16.43 -22.12
CA MET A 1 -20.12 -15.13 -22.32
C MET A 1 -18.65 -15.13 -21.83
N SER A 2 -17.86 -16.18 -22.07
CA SER A 2 -16.67 -16.47 -21.23
C SER A 2 -15.31 -16.60 -21.95
N SER A 3 -15.19 -16.39 -23.26
CA SER A 3 -13.89 -16.60 -23.96
C SER A 3 -13.10 -15.33 -24.28
N ALA A 4 -13.78 -14.18 -24.41
CA ALA A 4 -13.15 -12.89 -24.73
C ALA A 4 -12.58 -12.18 -23.49
N SER A 5 -13.27 -12.32 -22.35
CA SER A 5 -12.85 -11.78 -21.04
C SER A 5 -11.51 -12.37 -20.59
N THR A 6 -11.38 -13.70 -20.67
CA THR A 6 -10.17 -14.44 -20.26
C THR A 6 -8.97 -14.08 -21.12
N LYS A 7 -9.12 -14.02 -22.45
CA LYS A 7 -8.04 -13.65 -23.37
C LYS A 7 -7.55 -12.21 -23.20
N ALA A 8 -8.40 -11.30 -22.74
CA ALA A 8 -8.01 -9.92 -22.42
C ALA A 8 -7.27 -9.84 -21.08
N SER A 9 -7.69 -10.65 -20.10
CA SER A 9 -7.02 -10.81 -18.80
C SER A 9 -5.60 -11.35 -18.95
N ASP A 10 -5.39 -12.37 -19.79
CA ASP A 10 -4.06 -12.97 -20.00
C ASP A 10 -3.06 -11.99 -20.64
N LYS A 11 -3.54 -11.16 -21.57
CA LYS A 11 -2.72 -10.11 -22.20
C LYS A 11 -2.36 -9.01 -21.20
N LEU A 12 -3.26 -8.74 -20.26
CA LEU A 12 -3.07 -7.73 -19.23
C LEU A 12 -2.01 -8.16 -18.22
N GLU A 13 -2.12 -9.39 -17.74
CA GLU A 13 -1.13 -10.00 -16.86
C GLU A 13 0.24 -10.04 -17.51
N ARG A 14 0.34 -10.54 -18.76
CA ARG A 14 1.62 -10.62 -19.48
C ARG A 14 2.29 -9.25 -19.60
N ALA A 15 1.57 -8.24 -20.06
CA ALA A 15 2.15 -6.91 -20.27
C ALA A 15 2.66 -6.27 -18.96
N LEU A 16 1.89 -6.37 -17.87
CA LEU A 16 2.32 -5.87 -16.56
C LEU A 16 3.51 -6.68 -16.01
N LYS A 17 3.51 -8.00 -16.22
CA LYS A 17 4.61 -8.89 -15.82
C LYS A 17 5.92 -8.51 -16.49
N TYR A 18 5.93 -8.23 -17.79
CA TYR A 18 7.15 -7.76 -18.48
C TYR A 18 7.63 -6.40 -17.97
N LEU A 19 6.71 -5.46 -17.72
CA LEU A 19 7.08 -4.15 -17.16
C LEU A 19 7.66 -4.26 -15.75
N LEU A 20 7.15 -5.19 -14.93
CA LEU A 20 7.70 -5.48 -13.61
C LEU A 20 9.10 -6.09 -13.70
N LEU A 21 9.29 -7.09 -14.57
CA LEU A 21 10.52 -7.89 -14.62
C LEU A 21 11.66 -7.21 -15.37
N THR A 22 11.36 -6.40 -16.38
CA THR A 22 12.37 -5.79 -17.27
C THR A 22 12.54 -4.29 -17.02
N GLY A 23 11.69 -3.68 -16.20
CA GLY A 23 11.68 -2.25 -15.94
C GLY A 23 11.01 -1.44 -17.06
N PRO A 24 11.34 -0.14 -17.23
CA PRO A 24 10.68 0.69 -18.22
C PRO A 24 10.86 0.19 -19.67
N LEU A 25 9.75 0.01 -20.40
CA LEU A 25 9.74 -0.51 -21.77
C LEU A 25 9.09 0.46 -22.75
N SER A 26 9.59 0.53 -23.98
CA SER A 26 8.85 1.14 -25.09
C SER A 26 7.74 0.19 -25.56
N SER A 27 6.73 0.72 -26.27
CA SER A 27 5.70 -0.12 -26.90
C SER A 27 6.29 -1.12 -27.90
N TYR A 28 7.39 -0.75 -28.56
CA TYR A 28 8.13 -1.63 -29.47
C TYR A 28 8.76 -2.80 -28.72
N LYS A 29 9.51 -2.53 -27.64
CA LYS A 29 10.16 -3.59 -26.87
C LYS A 29 9.12 -4.50 -26.21
N LEU A 30 8.03 -3.94 -25.67
CA LEU A 30 6.93 -4.75 -25.12
C LEU A 30 6.31 -5.68 -26.17
N ALA A 31 6.11 -5.20 -27.40
CA ALA A 31 5.54 -6.02 -28.47
C ALA A 31 6.40 -7.25 -28.79
N LEU A 32 7.73 -7.08 -28.84
CA LEU A 32 8.68 -8.17 -29.06
C LEU A 32 8.71 -9.15 -27.88
N GLU A 33 8.85 -8.64 -26.66
CA GLU A 33 9.00 -9.47 -25.46
C GLU A 33 7.71 -10.24 -25.14
N ALA A 34 6.55 -9.59 -25.27
CA ALA A 34 5.26 -10.18 -24.95
C ALA A 34 4.60 -10.91 -26.13
N ASP A 35 5.27 -10.99 -27.29
CA ASP A 35 4.74 -11.59 -28.52
C ASP A 35 3.31 -11.10 -28.85
N ILE A 36 3.17 -9.76 -28.94
CA ILE A 36 1.91 -9.10 -29.30
C ILE A 36 2.12 -8.11 -30.45
N PRO A 37 1.11 -7.89 -31.32
CA PRO A 37 1.24 -6.91 -32.40
C PRO A 37 1.58 -5.51 -31.88
N PHE A 38 2.47 -4.78 -32.56
CA PHE A 38 2.92 -3.43 -32.17
C PHE A 38 1.77 -2.46 -31.90
N ALA A 39 0.77 -2.43 -32.79
CA ALA A 39 -0.41 -1.57 -32.63
C ALA A 39 -1.24 -1.96 -31.40
N THR A 40 -1.26 -3.25 -31.04
CA THR A 40 -1.91 -3.76 -29.83
C THR A 40 -1.13 -3.37 -28.58
N ALA A 41 0.20 -3.48 -28.59
CA ALA A 41 1.05 -3.08 -27.47
C ALA A 41 0.84 -1.59 -27.11
N TRP A 42 0.83 -0.71 -28.11
CA TRP A 42 0.56 0.72 -27.88
C TRP A 42 -0.86 0.96 -27.33
N ARG A 43 -1.88 0.31 -27.89
CA ARG A 43 -3.26 0.44 -27.40
C ARG A 43 -3.39 -0.03 -25.95
N VAL A 44 -2.80 -1.17 -25.60
CA VAL A 44 -2.79 -1.71 -24.23
C VAL A 44 -2.12 -0.73 -23.27
N LEU A 45 -0.93 -0.25 -23.59
CA LEU A 45 -0.18 0.70 -22.77
C LEU A 45 -0.93 2.03 -22.60
N LYS A 46 -1.60 2.52 -23.65
CA LYS A 46 -2.44 3.71 -23.57
C LYS A 46 -3.61 3.50 -22.60
N VAL A 47 -4.30 2.36 -22.68
CA VAL A 47 -5.39 2.01 -21.75
C VAL A 47 -4.87 1.89 -20.31
N PHE A 48 -3.72 1.25 -20.11
CA PHE A 48 -3.12 1.14 -18.77
C PHE A 48 -2.73 2.49 -18.20
N SER A 49 -2.24 3.40 -19.04
CA SER A 49 -1.91 4.75 -18.63
C SER A 49 -3.15 5.50 -18.19
N THR A 50 -4.26 5.37 -18.92
CA THR A 50 -5.55 5.99 -18.50
C THR A 50 -6.11 5.41 -17.20
N LYS A 51 -5.87 4.12 -16.93
CA LYS A 51 -6.27 3.48 -15.66
C LYS A 51 -5.30 3.72 -14.50
N GLY A 52 -4.15 4.33 -14.79
CA GLY A 52 -3.10 4.59 -13.81
C GLY A 52 -2.27 3.37 -13.43
N TYR A 53 -2.28 2.28 -14.22
CA TYR A 53 -1.44 1.10 -14.00
C TYR A 53 0.00 1.30 -14.48
N VAL A 54 0.19 2.13 -15.51
CA VAL A 54 1.51 2.47 -16.04
C VAL A 54 1.65 3.99 -16.18
N LEU A 55 2.86 4.49 -16.00
CA LEU A 55 3.24 5.88 -16.24
C LEU A 55 4.02 5.96 -17.55
N LYS A 56 3.67 6.91 -18.42
CA LYS A 56 4.42 7.17 -19.65
C LYS A 56 5.52 8.19 -19.36
N GLU A 57 6.77 7.81 -19.64
CA GLU A 57 7.96 8.66 -19.48
C GLU A 57 8.66 8.78 -20.84
N GLY A 58 8.39 9.87 -21.56
CA GLY A 58 8.92 10.05 -22.91
C GLY A 58 8.47 8.94 -23.88
N LYS A 59 9.41 8.09 -24.28
CA LYS A 59 9.19 6.95 -25.20
C LYS A 59 8.98 5.60 -24.48
N THR A 60 9.09 5.57 -23.15
CA THR A 60 8.95 4.35 -22.35
C THR A 60 7.74 4.43 -21.42
N PHE A 61 7.40 3.27 -20.86
CA PHE A 61 6.33 3.08 -19.90
C PHE A 61 6.88 2.34 -18.69
N LYS A 62 6.55 2.80 -17.49
CA LYS A 62 6.94 2.21 -16.21
C LYS A 62 5.70 1.72 -15.48
N ILE A 63 5.78 0.55 -14.82
CA ILE A 63 4.69 0.08 -13.97
C ILE A 63 4.57 0.95 -12.72
N THR A 64 3.35 1.27 -12.32
CA THR A 64 3.05 2.03 -11.09
C THR A 64 2.71 1.07 -9.94
N PRO A 65 2.72 1.49 -8.67
CA PRO A 65 2.19 0.70 -7.56
C PRO A 65 0.79 0.11 -7.82
N LYS A 66 -0.12 0.91 -8.39
CA LYS A 66 -1.45 0.42 -8.79
C LYS A 66 -1.38 -0.71 -9.82
N GLY A 67 -0.48 -0.60 -10.79
CA GLY A 67 -0.23 -1.66 -11.78
C GLY A 67 0.38 -2.92 -11.16
N VAL A 68 1.28 -2.77 -10.19
CA VAL A 68 1.88 -3.89 -9.44
C VAL A 68 0.80 -4.66 -8.67
N ILE A 69 -0.11 -3.96 -8.00
CA ILE A 69 -1.22 -4.58 -7.27
C ILE A 69 -2.22 -5.24 -8.21
N ALA A 70 -2.52 -4.61 -9.36
CA ALA A 70 -3.35 -5.22 -10.39
C ALA A 70 -2.75 -6.55 -10.89
N LEU A 71 -1.42 -6.61 -11.08
CA LEU A 71 -0.71 -7.84 -11.42
C LEU A 71 -0.74 -8.87 -10.28
N TYR A 72 -0.54 -8.45 -9.03
CA TYR A 72 -0.63 -9.33 -7.85
C TYR A 72 -2.01 -10.00 -7.74
N ARG A 73 -3.08 -9.23 -8.02
CA ARG A 73 -4.46 -9.70 -8.03
C ARG A 73 -4.73 -10.73 -9.14
N SER A 74 -4.23 -10.49 -10.35
CA SER A 74 -4.55 -11.32 -11.51
C SER A 74 -3.68 -12.58 -11.63
N CYS A 75 -2.44 -12.54 -11.13
CA CYS A 75 -1.48 -13.60 -11.33
C CYS A 75 -1.61 -14.72 -10.29
N SER A 76 -1.50 -15.98 -10.72
CA SER A 76 -1.43 -17.15 -9.85
C SER A 76 0.00 -17.61 -9.53
N ASP A 77 0.98 -17.14 -10.30
CA ASP A 77 2.39 -17.53 -10.13
C ASP A 77 3.00 -16.91 -8.86
N ARG A 78 3.39 -17.78 -7.92
CA ARG A 78 3.98 -17.39 -6.63
C ARG A 78 5.24 -16.55 -6.80
N ALA A 79 6.09 -16.84 -7.78
CA ALA A 79 7.33 -16.09 -8.00
C ALA A 79 7.03 -14.66 -8.44
N THR A 80 6.06 -14.48 -9.33
CA THR A 80 5.59 -13.14 -9.76
C THR A 80 4.95 -12.38 -8.60
N LYS A 81 4.15 -13.04 -7.75
CA LYS A 81 3.57 -12.40 -6.56
C LYS A 81 4.63 -11.88 -5.60
N ILE A 82 5.68 -12.66 -5.32
CA ILE A 82 6.79 -12.21 -4.45
C ILE A 82 7.48 -10.99 -5.03
N LYS A 83 7.83 -11.03 -6.33
CA LYS A 83 8.45 -9.88 -7.01
C LYS A 83 7.55 -8.64 -7.02
N ALA A 84 6.25 -8.82 -7.14
CA ALA A 84 5.29 -7.73 -7.06
C ALA A 84 5.31 -7.08 -5.67
N LEU A 85 5.34 -7.88 -4.59
CA LEU A 85 5.43 -7.36 -3.23
C LEU A 85 6.76 -6.64 -2.97
N GLU A 86 7.88 -7.16 -3.48
CA GLU A 86 9.20 -6.51 -3.39
C GLU A 86 9.22 -5.16 -4.12
N ALA A 87 8.72 -5.13 -5.35
CA ALA A 87 8.62 -3.88 -6.12
C ALA A 87 7.66 -2.88 -5.47
N LEU A 88 6.57 -3.35 -4.86
CA LEU A 88 5.65 -2.50 -4.13
C LEU A 88 6.31 -1.91 -2.87
N LYS A 89 7.06 -2.73 -2.12
CA LYS A 89 7.83 -2.30 -0.97
C LYS A 89 8.77 -1.16 -1.34
N GLU A 90 9.55 -1.34 -2.41
CA GLU A 90 10.48 -0.34 -2.92
C GLU A 90 9.74 0.93 -3.38
N ALA A 91 8.70 0.78 -4.19
CA ALA A 91 7.95 1.90 -4.75
C ALA A 91 7.21 2.74 -3.69
N TRP A 92 6.80 2.11 -2.59
CA TRP A 92 6.20 2.79 -1.45
C TRP A 92 7.21 3.24 -0.39
N GLY A 93 8.50 2.91 -0.53
CA GLY A 93 9.51 3.19 0.48
C GLY A 93 9.23 2.50 1.83
N TYR A 94 8.49 1.39 1.84
CA TYR A 94 8.11 0.72 3.07
C TYR A 94 9.30 -0.02 3.69
N GLU A 95 9.64 0.28 4.95
CA GLU A 95 10.80 -0.31 5.63
C GLU A 95 10.54 -1.69 6.24
N GLY A 96 9.27 -2.09 6.39
CA GLY A 96 8.88 -3.35 7.05
C GLY A 96 9.06 -4.61 6.20
N GLY A 97 8.43 -5.70 6.65
CA GLY A 97 8.52 -7.01 6.00
C GLY A 97 7.67 -7.09 4.73
N VAL A 98 8.12 -7.87 3.74
CA VAL A 98 7.31 -8.18 2.54
C VAL A 98 6.02 -8.92 2.92
N ASP A 99 6.07 -9.72 3.98
CA ASP A 99 4.89 -10.42 4.51
C ASP A 99 3.81 -9.46 5.05
N ASP A 100 4.19 -8.28 5.57
CA ASP A 100 3.23 -7.27 6.03
C ASP A 100 2.41 -6.71 4.85
N LEU A 101 3.08 -6.48 3.72
CA LEU A 101 2.41 -6.09 2.47
C LEU A 101 1.54 -7.20 1.92
N ARG A 102 1.97 -8.46 2.02
CA ARG A 102 1.15 -9.61 1.63
C ARG A 102 -0.14 -9.65 2.43
N GLU A 103 -0.05 -9.57 3.76
CA GLU A 103 -1.22 -9.54 4.64
C GLU A 103 -2.16 -8.38 4.29
N LEU A 104 -1.63 -7.19 4.01
CA LEU A 104 -2.43 -6.05 3.57
C LEU A 104 -3.17 -6.32 2.26
N LEU A 105 -2.46 -6.80 1.23
CA LEU A 105 -3.07 -7.03 -0.08
C LEU A 105 -4.08 -8.19 -0.03
N ASP A 106 -3.75 -9.29 0.64
CA ASP A 106 -4.65 -10.45 0.75
C ASP A 106 -5.93 -10.07 1.52
N TRP A 107 -5.81 -9.31 2.61
CA TRP A 107 -6.97 -8.77 3.34
C TRP A 107 -7.80 -7.80 2.49
N LEU A 108 -7.16 -6.87 1.78
CA LEU A 108 -7.89 -5.97 0.87
C LEU A 108 -8.63 -6.73 -0.23
N LEU A 109 -8.04 -7.81 -0.75
CA LEU A 109 -8.65 -8.62 -1.79
C LEU A 109 -9.80 -9.50 -1.27
N SER A 110 -9.71 -10.00 -0.04
CA SER A 110 -10.78 -10.81 0.56
C SER A 110 -11.95 -9.96 1.03
N GLU A 111 -11.68 -8.81 1.65
CA GLU A 111 -12.70 -8.00 2.31
C GLU A 111 -13.25 -6.86 1.42
N ALA A 112 -12.72 -6.64 0.21
CA ALA A 112 -13.10 -5.49 -0.62
C ALA A 112 -14.61 -5.39 -0.84
N GLU A 113 -15.27 -6.51 -1.17
CA GLU A 113 -16.72 -6.52 -1.43
C GLU A 113 -17.52 -6.20 -0.17
N ASP A 114 -17.19 -6.84 0.95
CA ASP A 114 -17.87 -6.65 2.24
C ASP A 114 -17.67 -5.24 2.79
N LEU A 115 -16.52 -4.62 2.51
CA LEU A 115 -16.21 -3.24 2.89
C LEU A 115 -16.73 -2.20 1.88
N GLY A 116 -17.36 -2.64 0.77
CA GLY A 116 -17.86 -1.76 -0.29
C GLY A 116 -16.76 -0.97 -1.01
N LEU A 117 -15.58 -1.57 -1.17
CA LEU A 117 -14.39 -0.93 -1.74
C LEU A 117 -14.23 -1.26 -3.23
N ASP A 118 -14.21 -0.22 -4.06
CA ASP A 118 -13.68 -0.33 -5.42
C ASP A 118 -12.15 -0.26 -5.40
N LEU A 119 -11.51 -1.43 -5.50
CA LEU A 119 -10.05 -1.55 -5.55
C LEU A 119 -9.44 -0.77 -6.73
N ASP A 120 -10.13 -0.66 -7.86
CA ASP A 120 -9.62 0.12 -9.00
C ASP A 120 -9.77 1.64 -8.76
N GLY A 121 -10.59 2.06 -7.79
CA GLY A 121 -10.73 3.43 -7.32
C GLY A 121 -9.71 3.86 -6.26
N LEU A 122 -8.99 2.92 -5.62
CA LEU A 122 -8.05 3.23 -4.55
C LEU A 122 -6.76 3.91 -5.04
N CYS A 123 -6.27 4.86 -4.24
CA CYS A 123 -5.08 5.66 -4.50
C CYS A 123 -3.76 4.92 -4.19
N PHE A 124 -3.54 3.74 -4.75
CA PHE A 124 -2.33 2.93 -4.50
C PHE A 124 -1.00 3.60 -4.86
N ASN A 125 -1.03 4.66 -5.67
CA ASN A 125 0.17 5.45 -5.99
C ASN A 125 0.53 6.49 -4.91
N ARG A 126 -0.28 6.61 -3.85
CA ARG A 126 -0.10 7.52 -2.71
C ARG A 126 -0.34 6.74 -1.40
N PRO A 127 0.63 5.95 -0.93
CA PRO A 127 0.44 5.03 0.19
C PRO A 127 0.04 5.74 1.49
N GLU A 128 0.45 6.99 1.69
CA GLU A 128 0.09 7.80 2.86
C GLU A 128 -1.41 8.14 2.88
N ALA A 129 -1.94 8.58 1.73
CA ALA A 129 -3.36 8.86 1.59
C ALA A 129 -4.19 7.57 1.71
N LEU A 130 -3.69 6.47 1.13
CA LEU A 130 -4.30 5.16 1.28
C LEU A 130 -4.35 4.72 2.75
N ALA A 131 -3.26 4.88 3.50
CA ALA A 131 -3.22 4.55 4.92
C ALA A 131 -4.22 5.37 5.74
N GLY A 132 -4.32 6.68 5.47
CA GLY A 132 -5.34 7.54 6.09
C GLY A 132 -6.76 7.06 5.83
N PHE A 133 -7.07 6.64 4.59
CA PHE A 133 -8.37 6.07 4.23
C PHE A 133 -8.61 4.72 4.92
N LEU A 134 -7.62 3.84 4.92
CA LEU A 134 -7.74 2.48 5.44
C LEU A 134 -7.82 2.45 6.97
N TYR A 135 -7.30 3.45 7.68
CA TYR A 135 -7.29 3.51 9.14
C TYR A 135 -8.65 3.24 9.79
N ARG A 136 -9.76 3.66 9.13
CA ARG A 136 -11.13 3.41 9.63
C ARG A 136 -11.47 1.91 9.78
N PHE A 137 -10.71 1.02 9.14
CA PHE A 137 -10.88 -0.43 9.19
C PHE A 137 -9.84 -1.12 10.07
N ALA A 138 -9.05 -0.38 10.86
CA ALA A 138 -7.92 -0.92 11.61
C ALA A 138 -8.26 -2.17 12.43
N GLU A 139 -9.42 -2.21 13.10
CA GLU A 139 -9.83 -3.33 13.94
C GLU A 139 -10.11 -4.63 13.17
N ALA A 140 -10.47 -4.54 11.88
CA ALA A 140 -10.73 -5.70 11.03
C ALA A 140 -9.45 -6.24 10.35
N MET A 141 -8.34 -5.50 10.43
CA MET A 141 -7.11 -5.83 9.72
C MET A 141 -6.24 -6.84 10.46
N PRO A 142 -5.58 -7.76 9.74
CA PRO A 142 -4.51 -8.57 10.32
C PRO A 142 -3.35 -7.67 10.79
N GLU A 143 -2.52 -8.19 11.69
CA GLU A 143 -1.48 -7.39 12.35
C GLU A 143 -0.45 -6.83 11.36
N GLY A 144 -0.06 -7.58 10.32
CA GLY A 144 0.84 -7.10 9.27
C GLY A 144 0.24 -5.93 8.50
N ALA A 145 -1.03 -6.01 8.12
CA ALA A 145 -1.74 -4.90 7.47
C ALA A 145 -1.79 -3.64 8.36
N ARG A 146 -2.08 -3.82 9.67
CA ARG A 146 -2.03 -2.71 10.64
C ARG A 146 -0.64 -2.08 10.75
N ARG A 147 0.44 -2.88 10.69
CA ARG A 147 1.83 -2.36 10.67
C ARG A 147 2.09 -1.48 9.46
N VAL A 148 1.62 -1.86 8.27
CA VAL A 148 1.78 -1.06 7.04
C VAL A 148 1.06 0.28 7.18
N VAL A 149 -0.20 0.26 7.62
CA VAL A 149 -0.99 1.48 7.83
C VAL A 149 -0.33 2.39 8.89
N ALA A 150 0.10 1.83 10.02
CA ALA A 150 0.80 2.57 11.07
C ALA A 150 2.07 3.25 10.57
N TYR A 151 2.88 2.55 9.75
CA TYR A 151 4.10 3.11 9.16
C TYR A 151 3.81 4.39 8.37
N PHE A 152 2.81 4.35 7.49
CA PHE A 152 2.49 5.49 6.64
C PHE A 152 1.81 6.62 7.40
N LEU A 153 0.98 6.32 8.41
CA LEU A 153 0.39 7.35 9.27
C LEU A 153 1.46 8.12 10.06
N VAL A 154 2.41 7.41 10.69
CA VAL A 154 3.51 8.05 11.45
C VAL A 154 4.41 8.90 10.55
N SER A 155 4.53 8.54 9.27
CA SER A 155 5.31 9.30 8.28
C SER A 155 4.55 10.51 7.74
N LEU A 156 3.21 10.45 7.66
CA LEU A 156 2.36 11.50 7.10
C LEU A 156 2.00 12.59 8.12
N LEU A 157 1.62 12.18 9.33
CA LEU A 157 0.99 13.07 10.30
C LEU A 157 2.02 13.62 11.30
N PRO A 158 1.74 14.80 11.90
CA PRO A 158 2.58 15.33 12.97
C PRO A 158 2.71 14.33 14.11
N SER A 159 3.93 13.83 14.30
CA SER A 159 4.25 12.87 15.35
C SER A 159 5.01 13.53 16.49
N ILE A 160 4.75 13.11 17.73
CA ILE A 160 5.60 13.43 18.88
C ILE A 160 6.62 12.32 19.10
N VAL A 161 7.75 12.67 19.72
CA VAL A 161 8.74 11.71 20.21
C VAL A 161 8.69 11.68 21.73
N LEU A 162 8.29 10.54 22.28
CA LEU A 162 8.12 10.32 23.71
C LEU A 162 9.28 9.45 24.23
N ASN A 163 9.87 9.85 25.36
CA ASN A 163 11.03 9.19 25.98
C ASN A 163 12.20 8.93 25.00
N GLY A 164 12.44 9.87 24.09
CA GLY A 164 13.55 9.86 23.13
C GLY A 164 13.53 8.74 22.08
N SER A 165 12.50 7.89 22.02
CA SER A 165 12.53 6.69 21.17
C SER A 165 11.18 6.25 20.59
N CYS A 166 10.06 6.53 21.27
CA CYS A 166 8.73 6.24 20.72
C CYS A 166 8.25 7.42 19.86
N LYS A 167 8.18 7.23 18.54
CA LYS A 167 7.66 8.25 17.61
C LYS A 167 6.22 7.89 17.22
N GLY A 168 5.24 8.74 17.51
CA GLY A 168 3.85 8.41 17.21
C GLY A 168 2.89 9.59 17.28
N ILE A 169 1.62 9.32 17.01
CA ILE A 169 0.53 10.28 17.01
C ILE A 169 -0.34 10.00 18.23
N LEU A 170 -0.39 10.97 19.14
CA LEU A 170 -1.13 10.85 20.39
C LEU A 170 -2.58 11.30 20.21
N SER A 171 -3.51 10.56 20.83
CA SER A 171 -4.93 10.90 20.92
C SER A 171 -5.50 10.42 22.26
N LEU A 172 -6.81 10.58 22.42
CA LEU A 172 -7.60 9.97 23.49
C LEU A 172 -8.48 8.86 22.90
N ASP A 173 -8.64 7.77 23.65
CA ASP A 173 -9.61 6.72 23.36
C ASP A 173 -11.04 7.19 23.66
N GLU A 174 -12.04 6.33 23.39
CA GLU A 174 -13.46 6.62 23.66
C GLU A 174 -13.77 6.91 25.14
N ARG A 175 -12.86 6.52 26.05
CA ARG A 175 -12.97 6.75 27.50
C ARG A 175 -12.14 7.95 27.97
N GLY A 176 -11.58 8.74 27.04
CA GLY A 176 -10.73 9.89 27.34
C GLY A 176 -9.33 9.52 27.83
N ARG A 177 -8.88 8.27 27.67
CA ARG A 177 -7.54 7.84 28.09
C ARG A 177 -6.52 8.03 26.98
N PRO A 178 -5.29 8.50 27.28
CA PRO A 178 -4.25 8.67 26.27
C PRO A 178 -3.90 7.36 25.54
N CYS A 179 -3.84 7.42 24.21
CA CYS A 179 -3.48 6.29 23.36
C CYS A 179 -2.70 6.75 22.12
N TRP A 180 -2.00 5.82 21.48
CA TRP A 180 -1.39 6.05 20.18
C TRP A 180 -2.36 5.67 19.06
N ILE A 181 -2.68 6.62 18.18
CA ILE A 181 -3.37 6.32 16.91
C ILE A 181 -2.46 5.47 16.02
N ALA A 182 -1.20 5.90 15.91
CA ALA A 182 -0.14 5.16 15.24
C ALA A 182 1.20 5.46 15.93
N VAL A 183 2.04 4.45 16.11
CA VAL A 183 3.33 4.59 16.79
C VAL A 183 4.38 3.65 16.21
N ARG A 184 5.63 4.13 16.12
CA ARG A 184 6.84 3.32 16.01
C ARG A 184 7.41 3.12 17.41
N CYS A 185 7.14 1.97 18.00
CA CYS A 185 7.66 1.58 19.31
C CYS A 185 8.94 0.73 19.17
N PRO A 186 10.01 1.00 19.92
CA PRO A 186 11.20 0.15 19.92
C PRO A 186 10.94 -1.31 20.34
N LYS A 187 9.98 -1.53 21.25
CA LYS A 187 9.65 -2.87 21.78
C LYS A 187 8.64 -3.62 20.91
N HIS A 188 7.68 -2.91 20.32
CA HIS A 188 6.53 -3.53 19.65
C HIS A 188 6.50 -3.29 18.14
N GLY A 189 7.44 -2.52 17.59
CA GLY A 189 7.43 -2.10 16.20
C GLY A 189 6.31 -1.09 15.91
N TYR A 190 5.79 -1.12 14.69
CA TYR A 190 4.67 -0.27 14.30
C TYR A 190 3.35 -0.82 14.86
N ARG A 191 2.51 0.05 15.45
CA ARG A 191 1.19 -0.32 15.98
C ARG A 191 0.16 0.77 15.69
N LEU A 192 -1.11 0.34 15.55
CA LEU A 192 -2.30 1.21 15.55
C LEU A 192 -3.05 1.07 16.88
N ASN A 193 -3.79 2.11 17.26
CA ASN A 193 -4.72 2.10 18.41
C ASN A 193 -4.09 1.49 19.68
N PHE A 194 -2.84 1.85 19.96
CA PHE A 194 -2.01 1.18 20.96
C PHE A 194 -2.03 1.94 22.29
N ALA A 195 -2.56 1.30 23.33
CA ALA A 195 -2.43 1.77 24.70
C ALA A 195 -1.06 1.38 25.28
N CYS A 196 -0.40 2.31 25.95
CA CYS A 196 0.92 2.08 26.55
C CYS A 196 1.03 2.79 27.90
N ASP A 197 1.51 2.07 28.91
CA ASP A 197 1.67 2.57 30.29
C ASP A 197 2.67 3.72 30.41
N GLU A 198 3.49 3.94 29.39
CA GLU A 198 4.44 5.06 29.33
C GLU A 198 3.76 6.40 28.96
N ILE A 199 2.58 6.37 28.34
CA ILE A 199 1.89 7.60 27.92
C ILE A 199 1.39 8.41 29.13
N PRO A 200 0.66 7.82 30.10
CA PRO A 200 0.16 8.57 31.25
C PRO A 200 1.27 9.21 32.10
N LYS A 201 2.45 8.58 32.16
CA LYS A 201 3.62 9.08 32.89
C LYS A 201 4.15 10.41 32.34
N VAL A 202 3.92 10.69 31.05
CA VAL A 202 4.34 11.93 30.38
C VAL A 202 3.19 12.93 30.27
N ALA A 203 1.95 12.47 30.12
CA ALA A 203 0.76 13.33 30.11
C ALA A 203 0.51 14.04 31.46
N ALA A 204 1.00 13.47 32.58
CA ALA A 204 0.92 14.08 33.91
C ALA A 204 1.80 15.34 34.09
N PHE A 205 2.71 15.64 33.16
CA PHE A 205 3.53 16.85 33.22
C PHE A 205 2.82 18.12 32.72
N GLY A 206 1.59 18.01 32.20
CA GLY A 206 0.77 19.16 31.79
C GLY A 206 -0.25 19.63 32.82
N SER A 207 -0.38 18.95 33.96
CA SER A 207 -1.39 19.24 35.00
C SER A 207 -0.87 20.09 36.18
N GLU A 208 0.37 20.59 36.14
CA GLU A 208 0.73 21.75 36.96
C GLU A 208 0.06 22.99 36.35
N ALA A 209 -1.22 23.17 36.67
CA ALA A 209 -1.86 24.47 36.53
C ALA A 209 -1.01 25.48 37.32
N PRO A 210 -0.61 26.63 36.73
CA PRO A 210 -0.01 27.69 37.53
C PRO A 210 -1.05 28.09 38.56
N GLY A 211 -0.67 27.96 39.84
CA GLY A 211 -1.53 28.24 40.98
C GLY A 211 -2.30 29.55 40.79
N ARG A 212 -3.60 29.49 41.06
CA ARG A 212 -4.42 30.64 41.41
C ARG A 212 -4.95 30.42 42.81
#